data_AF-A0AB34ZBF9-F1
#
_entry.id   AF-A0AB34ZBF9-F1
#
_cell.length_a   1.000
_cell.length_b   1.000
_cell.length_c   1.000
_cell.angle_alpha   90.00
_cell.angle_beta   90.00
_cell.angle_gamma   90.00
#
_symmetry.space_group_name_H-M   'P 1'
#
loop_
_entity.id
_entity.type
_entity.pdbx_description
1 polymer ?
#
loop_
_entity_poly.entity_id
_entity_poly.type
_entity_poly.pdbx_seq_one_letter_code
_entity_poly.pdbx_strand_id
1 'polypeptide(L)'
;MHALLITAAAALFGVALPAAAGESSQFGRTLQLYQETSTTGESLDAFISRIAPRARAASLSARAVVCGEIQGSDPYTLALKTDGYPDDCRVPKTPAPYVLVNGIAKDARADHFSIENRFRPGYLVTPWSIKFQDRSSVRKVDPVGR
;
A
#
# COMPACT_ATOMS: atom_id res chain seq x y z
N MET A 1 -55.38 50.38 -32.09
CA MET A 1 -55.63 49.36 -31.05
C MET A 1 -55.38 47.99 -31.65
N HIS A 2 -54.77 47.09 -30.86
CA HIS A 2 -54.45 45.67 -31.14
C HIS A 2 -53.16 45.42 -31.94
N ALA A 3 -52.28 44.49 -31.59
CA ALA A 3 -51.91 43.80 -30.35
C ALA A 3 -50.61 43.04 -30.70
N LEU A 4 -49.60 43.16 -29.84
CA LEU A 4 -48.35 42.38 -29.92
C LEU A 4 -48.63 40.90 -29.63
N LEU A 5 -48.08 39.99 -30.44
CA LEU A 5 -47.91 38.58 -30.08
C LEU A 5 -46.46 38.17 -30.29
N ILE A 6 -45.76 38.06 -29.16
CA ILE A 6 -44.39 37.56 -29.01
C ILE A 6 -44.49 36.04 -28.92
N THR A 7 -43.89 35.31 -29.86
CA THR A 7 -43.72 33.86 -29.76
C THR A 7 -42.31 33.55 -29.28
N ALA A 8 -42.20 33.09 -28.03
CA ALA A 8 -40.98 32.60 -27.43
C ALA A 8 -40.80 31.11 -27.79
N ALA A 9 -39.70 30.77 -28.47
CA ALA A 9 -39.30 29.39 -28.69
C ALA A 9 -38.20 29.02 -27.66
N ALA A 10 -38.53 28.07 -26.78
CA ALA A 10 -37.62 27.57 -25.74
C ALA A 10 -36.55 26.65 -26.35
N ALA A 11 -35.28 26.95 -26.13
CA ALA A 11 -34.16 26.07 -26.46
C ALA A 11 -34.01 25.00 -25.37
N LEU A 12 -34.26 23.74 -25.73
CA LEU A 12 -33.96 22.58 -24.88
C LEU A 12 -32.44 22.33 -24.90
N PHE A 13 -31.75 22.75 -23.84
CA PHE A 13 -30.38 22.33 -23.59
C PHE A 13 -30.38 20.87 -23.10
N GLY A 14 -30.06 19.95 -24.01
CA GLY A 14 -29.78 18.56 -23.67
C GLY A 14 -28.49 18.50 -22.85
N VAL A 15 -28.61 18.25 -21.54
CA VAL A 15 -27.46 17.99 -20.67
C VAL A 15 -27.01 16.55 -20.93
N ALA A 16 -25.93 16.37 -21.69
CA ALA A 16 -25.24 15.09 -21.76
C ALA A 16 -24.53 14.84 -20.41
N LEU A 17 -25.15 14.02 -19.56
CA LEU A 17 -24.50 13.48 -18.36
C LEU A 17 -23.32 12.61 -18.82
N PRO A 18 -22.06 12.90 -18.43
CA PRO A 18 -20.98 11.98 -18.67
C PRO A 18 -21.27 10.70 -17.89
N ALA A 19 -21.37 9.59 -18.61
CA ALA A 19 -21.43 8.27 -18.00
C ALA A 19 -20.16 8.09 -17.16
N ALA A 20 -20.32 8.03 -15.84
CA ALA A 20 -19.25 7.62 -14.95
C ALA A 20 -18.85 6.19 -15.36
N ALA A 21 -17.73 6.06 -16.05
CA ALA A 21 -17.10 4.77 -16.29
C ALA A 21 -16.89 4.13 -14.92
N GLY A 22 -17.58 3.01 -14.66
CA GLY A 22 -17.44 2.28 -13.42
C GLY A 22 -15.97 2.01 -13.15
N GLU A 23 -15.48 2.39 -11.97
CA GLU A 23 -14.15 2.00 -11.50
C GLU A 23 -13.99 0.50 -11.72
N SER A 24 -13.13 0.10 -12.64
CA SER A 24 -12.73 -1.28 -12.78
C SER A 24 -12.18 -1.73 -11.43
N SER A 25 -12.87 -2.66 -10.77
CA SER A 25 -12.42 -3.25 -9.50
C SER A 25 -10.93 -3.59 -9.59
N GLN A 26 -10.08 -2.87 -8.87
CA GLN A 26 -8.64 -3.12 -8.82
C GLN A 26 -8.30 -4.39 -8.01
N PHE A 27 -9.31 -5.01 -7.39
CA PHE A 27 -9.19 -6.25 -6.64
C PHE A 27 -8.62 -7.37 -7.52
N GLY A 28 -7.54 -8.01 -7.04
CA GLY A 28 -6.90 -9.15 -7.71
C GLY A 28 -5.89 -8.76 -8.79
N ARG A 29 -5.65 -7.47 -9.06
CA ARG A 29 -4.59 -7.04 -9.97
C ARG A 29 -3.30 -6.78 -9.19
N THR A 30 -2.26 -7.55 -9.50
CA THR A 30 -0.92 -7.25 -9.01
C THR A 30 -0.39 -5.97 -9.69
N LEU A 31 -0.03 -4.98 -8.88
CA LEU A 31 0.61 -3.75 -9.32
C LEU A 31 1.86 -3.50 -8.48
N GLN A 32 3.01 -3.35 -9.14
CA GLN A 32 4.22 -2.84 -8.49
C GLN A 32 4.05 -1.33 -8.24
N LEU A 33 4.25 -0.91 -7.00
CA LEU A 33 4.02 0.47 -6.57
C LEU A 33 5.31 1.28 -6.61
N TYR A 34 6.40 0.74 -6.06
CA TYR A 34 7.73 1.34 -6.15
C TYR A 34 8.83 0.33 -5.77
N GLN A 35 10.08 0.72 -5.98
CA GLN A 35 11.27 -0.04 -5.59
C GLN A 35 12.29 0.87 -4.92
N GLU A 36 12.96 0.37 -3.88
CA GLU A 36 14.04 1.04 -3.18
C GLU A 36 15.23 0.10 -3.01
N THR A 37 16.42 0.70 -2.92
CA THR A 37 17.67 0.00 -2.64
C THR A 37 18.29 0.63 -1.38
N SER A 38 18.90 -0.20 -0.54
CA SER A 38 19.63 0.29 0.64
C SER A 38 20.93 0.98 0.23
N THR A 39 21.47 1.82 1.10
CA THR A 39 22.87 2.25 0.95
C THR A 39 23.79 1.11 1.40
N THR A 40 25.01 1.07 0.87
CA THR A 40 26.02 0.10 1.31
C THR A 40 26.28 0.23 2.81
N GLY A 41 26.30 -0.89 3.54
CA GLY A 41 26.50 -0.93 4.99
C GLY A 41 25.29 -0.48 5.82
N GLU A 42 24.15 -0.15 5.20
CA GLU A 42 22.89 0.11 5.91
C GLU A 42 22.38 -1.19 6.51
N SER A 43 21.97 -1.20 7.78
CA SER A 43 21.32 -2.40 8.35
C SER A 43 19.92 -2.58 7.76
N LEU A 44 19.40 -3.81 7.75
CA LEU A 44 18.03 -4.08 7.30
C LEU A 44 17.00 -3.24 8.07
N ASP A 45 17.16 -3.11 9.38
CA ASP A 45 16.28 -2.29 10.22
C ASP A 45 16.32 -0.80 9.81
N ALA A 46 17.51 -0.26 9.57
CA ALA A 46 17.66 1.13 9.14
C ALA A 46 17.03 1.35 7.76
N PHE A 47 17.25 0.41 6.84
CA PHE A 47 16.65 0.43 5.51
C PHE A 47 15.11 0.44 5.59
N ILE A 48 14.51 -0.48 6.34
CA ILE A 48 13.05 -0.57 6.50
C ILE A 48 12.48 0.66 7.19
N SER A 49 13.10 1.11 8.29
CA SER A 49 12.68 2.32 9.00
C SER A 49 12.72 3.57 8.11
N ARG A 50 13.74 3.71 7.25
CA ARG A 50 13.87 4.82 6.30
C ARG A 50 12.78 4.80 5.23
N ILE A 51 12.42 3.63 4.69
CA ILE A 51 11.40 3.55 3.63
C ILE A 51 9.96 3.51 4.16
N ALA A 52 9.75 3.22 5.44
CA ALA A 52 8.42 3.02 6.03
C ALA A 52 7.43 4.16 5.76
N PRO A 53 7.78 5.46 5.84
CA PRO A 53 6.85 6.54 5.50
C PRO A 53 6.32 6.47 4.07
N ARG A 54 7.21 6.18 3.10
CA ARG A 54 6.85 6.04 1.68
C ARG A 54 6.05 4.75 1.43
N ALA A 55 6.42 3.67 2.10
CA ALA A 55 5.67 2.40 2.05
C ALA A 55 4.23 2.56 2.52
N ARG A 56 4.03 3.27 3.64
CA ARG A 56 2.71 3.58 4.19
C ARG A 56 1.91 4.47 3.26
N ALA A 57 2.52 5.50 2.68
CA ALA A 57 1.87 6.36 1.70
C ALA A 57 1.38 5.53 0.49
N ALA A 58 2.21 4.62 -0.02
CA ALA A 58 1.82 3.72 -1.11
C ALA A 58 0.61 2.83 -0.75
N SER A 59 0.59 2.26 0.46
CA SER A 59 -0.56 1.48 0.96
C SER A 59 -1.83 2.32 1.08
N LEU A 60 -1.73 3.54 1.60
CA LEU A 60 -2.86 4.47 1.70
C LEU A 60 -3.40 4.86 0.33
N SER A 61 -2.52 5.19 -0.63
CA SER A 61 -2.91 5.52 -2.00
C SER A 61 -3.57 4.35 -2.72
N ALA A 62 -3.06 3.13 -2.53
CA ALA A 62 -3.64 1.92 -3.09
C ALA A 62 -4.93 1.46 -2.39
N ARG A 63 -5.22 2.00 -1.20
CA ARG A 63 -6.31 1.55 -0.30
C ARG A 63 -6.24 0.03 -0.03
N ALA A 64 -5.02 -0.50 0.07
CA ALA A 64 -4.76 -1.93 0.16
C ALA A 64 -3.47 -2.22 0.95
N VAL A 65 -3.32 -3.46 1.42
CA VAL A 65 -2.02 -3.94 1.94
C VAL A 65 -1.03 -3.99 0.80
N VAL A 66 0.23 -3.64 1.10
CA VAL A 66 1.33 -3.71 0.15
C VAL A 66 2.43 -4.60 0.70
N CYS A 67 3.13 -5.30 -0.17
CA CYS A 67 4.09 -6.31 0.22
C CYS A 67 5.23 -6.51 -0.78
N GLY A 68 6.32 -7.12 -0.31
CA GLY A 68 7.47 -7.48 -1.14
C GLY A 68 8.44 -8.38 -0.39
N GLU A 69 9.49 -8.82 -1.09
CA GLU A 69 10.62 -9.54 -0.50
C GLU A 69 11.88 -8.69 -0.60
N ILE A 70 12.70 -8.74 0.45
CA ILE A 70 14.00 -8.10 0.49
C ILE A 70 15.01 -9.02 -0.17
N GLN A 71 15.62 -8.56 -1.25
CA GLN A 71 16.63 -9.29 -2.03
C GLN A 71 18.03 -8.72 -1.76
N GLY A 72 19.06 -9.53 -2.02
CA GLY A 72 20.46 -9.16 -1.85
C GLY A 72 20.98 -9.32 -0.42
N SER A 73 22.27 -9.08 -0.24
CA SER A 73 23.01 -9.25 1.02
C SER A 73 23.83 -8.02 1.44
N ASP A 74 23.50 -6.86 0.86
CA ASP A 74 24.18 -5.54 0.91
C ASP A 74 24.76 -5.13 -0.47
N PRO A 75 24.14 -4.17 -1.18
CA PRO A 75 22.90 -3.49 -0.79
C PRO A 75 21.68 -4.42 -0.89
N TYR A 76 20.66 -4.11 -0.10
CA TYR A 76 19.35 -4.75 -0.14
C TYR A 76 18.45 -4.06 -1.16
N THR A 77 17.57 -4.80 -1.81
CA THR A 77 16.55 -4.25 -2.71
C THR A 77 15.17 -4.73 -2.29
N LEU A 78 14.19 -3.82 -2.29
CA LEU A 78 12.79 -4.14 -2.05
C LEU A 78 11.92 -3.49 -3.13
N ALA A 79 11.16 -4.33 -3.85
CA ALA A 79 10.05 -3.88 -4.68
C ALA A 79 8.74 -4.15 -3.95
N LEU A 80 7.95 -3.11 -3.69
CA LEU A 80 6.62 -3.25 -3.10
C LEU A 80 5.55 -3.33 -4.18
N LYS A 81 4.62 -4.25 -3.99
CA LYS A 81 3.43 -4.43 -4.81
C LYS A 81 2.17 -4.42 -3.96
N THR A 82 1.01 -4.32 -4.59
CA THR A 82 -0.28 -4.71 -4.02
C THR A 82 -0.96 -5.72 -4.94
N ASP A 83 -1.83 -6.56 -4.38
CA ASP A 83 -2.76 -7.41 -5.15
C ASP A 83 -4.19 -6.82 -5.14
N GLY A 84 -4.36 -5.60 -4.61
CA GLY A 84 -5.63 -4.89 -4.53
C GLY A 84 -6.52 -5.29 -3.36
N TYR A 85 -6.09 -6.18 -2.46
CA TYR A 85 -6.87 -6.60 -1.30
C TYR A 85 -6.63 -5.69 -0.07
N PRO A 86 -7.68 -5.24 0.63
CA PRO A 86 -7.55 -4.40 1.82
C PRO A 86 -6.82 -5.05 2.98
N ASP A 87 -6.86 -6.38 3.07
CA ASP A 87 -6.39 -7.12 4.25
C ASP A 87 -5.23 -8.07 3.94
N ASP A 88 -4.83 -8.21 2.67
CA ASP A 88 -3.80 -9.16 2.26
C ASP A 88 -2.96 -8.66 1.07
N CYS A 89 -1.71 -9.11 1.02
CA CYS A 89 -0.86 -9.03 -0.15
C CYS A 89 0.07 -10.24 -0.14
N ARG A 90 0.02 -11.03 -1.22
CA ARG A 90 0.72 -12.31 -1.26
C ARG A 90 2.20 -12.11 -1.54
N VAL A 91 3.04 -12.50 -0.60
CA VAL A 91 4.48 -12.61 -0.81
C VAL A 91 4.86 -14.01 -1.30
N PRO A 92 5.84 -14.16 -2.20
CA PRO A 92 6.42 -15.45 -2.52
C PRO A 92 6.89 -16.17 -1.23
N LYS A 93 6.94 -17.50 -1.26
CA LYS A 93 7.35 -18.33 -0.10
C LYS A 93 8.84 -18.68 -0.19
N THR A 94 9.69 -17.68 -0.36
CA THR A 94 11.15 -17.88 -0.41
C THR A 94 11.79 -17.76 0.99
N PRO A 95 13.07 -18.11 1.15
CA PRO A 95 13.82 -17.83 2.38
C PRO A 95 14.06 -16.34 2.66
N ALA A 96 13.88 -15.46 1.66
CA ALA A 96 14.14 -14.03 1.79
C ALA A 96 13.18 -13.40 2.82
N PRO A 97 13.64 -12.40 3.60
CA PRO A 97 12.77 -11.65 4.49
C PRO A 97 11.68 -10.93 3.70
N TYR A 98 10.43 -11.00 4.17
CA TYR A 98 9.33 -10.28 3.55
C TYR A 98 9.08 -8.94 4.24
N VAL A 99 8.35 -8.05 3.56
CA VAL A 99 7.80 -6.82 4.14
C VAL A 99 6.30 -6.80 3.89
N LEU A 100 5.51 -6.65 4.94
CA LEU A 100 4.08 -6.36 4.88
C LEU A 100 3.86 -4.95 5.41
N VAL A 101 3.09 -4.15 4.67
CA VAL A 101 2.72 -2.80 5.08
C VAL A 101 1.21 -2.65 5.02
N ASN A 102 0.63 -2.42 6.19
CA ASN A 102 -0.79 -2.16 6.34
C ASN A 102 -0.98 -0.69 6.74
N GLY A 103 -0.92 0.21 5.75
CA GLY A 103 -1.09 1.65 5.97
C GLY A 103 -2.54 2.06 6.27
N ILE A 104 -3.51 1.22 5.89
CA ILE A 104 -4.95 1.44 6.07
C ILE A 104 -5.52 0.84 7.37
N ALA A 105 -4.64 0.28 8.22
CA ALA A 105 -5.01 -0.26 9.51
C ALA A 105 -5.75 0.78 10.37
N LYS A 106 -6.93 0.41 10.86
CA LYS A 106 -7.81 1.29 11.66
C LYS A 106 -7.57 1.19 13.16
N ASP A 107 -7.14 0.03 13.64
CA ASP A 107 -6.89 -0.23 15.05
C ASP A 107 -5.74 -1.22 15.29
N ALA A 108 -5.33 -1.34 16.55
CA ALA A 108 -4.20 -2.16 16.99
C ALA A 108 -4.34 -3.66 16.69
N ARG A 109 -5.54 -4.16 16.38
CA ARG A 109 -5.73 -5.56 15.99
C ARG A 109 -5.05 -5.86 14.66
N ALA A 110 -4.79 -4.87 13.81
CA ALA A 110 -4.03 -5.05 12.57
C ALA A 110 -2.50 -5.05 12.78
N ASP A 111 -2.03 -4.80 14.00
CA ASP A 111 -0.60 -4.71 14.34
C ASP A 111 -0.01 -6.09 14.72
N HIS A 112 -0.33 -7.12 13.95
CA HIS A 112 0.19 -8.48 14.11
C HIS A 112 0.59 -9.10 12.77
N PHE A 113 1.49 -10.07 12.83
CA PHE A 113 1.88 -10.85 11.66
C PHE A 113 0.84 -11.93 11.38
N SER A 114 0.56 -12.17 10.09
CA SER A 114 -0.38 -13.21 9.69
C SER A 114 0.15 -14.60 10.02
N ILE A 115 -0.77 -15.55 10.29
CA ILE A 115 -0.43 -16.93 10.64
C ILE A 115 0.39 -17.61 9.53
N GLU A 116 0.09 -17.27 8.27
CA GLU A 116 0.75 -17.80 7.07
C GLU A 116 2.25 -17.44 7.03
N ASN A 117 2.60 -16.30 7.62
CA ASN A 117 3.95 -15.75 7.56
C ASN A 117 4.74 -15.92 8.86
N ARG A 118 4.11 -16.36 9.96
CA ARG A 118 4.71 -16.45 11.32
C ARG A 118 6.05 -17.21 11.42
N PHE A 119 6.35 -18.09 10.46
CA PHE A 119 7.55 -18.94 10.44
C PHE A 119 8.66 -18.43 9.50
N ARG A 120 8.56 -17.19 9.03
CA ARG A 120 9.52 -16.59 8.10
C ARG A 120 10.03 -15.27 8.67
N PRO A 121 11.31 -14.90 8.45
CA PRO A 121 11.77 -13.58 8.81
C PRO A 121 10.97 -12.53 8.03
N GLY A 122 10.58 -11.44 8.68
CA GLY A 122 9.89 -10.38 7.98
C GLY A 122 9.53 -9.18 8.84
N TYR A 123 9.20 -8.10 8.14
CA TYR A 123 8.81 -6.83 8.71
C TYR A 123 7.32 -6.58 8.56
N LEU A 124 6.72 -6.02 9.59
CA LEU A 124 5.36 -5.47 9.57
C LEU A 124 5.45 -3.97 9.83
N VAL A 125 4.91 -3.18 8.90
CA VAL A 125 4.81 -1.72 9.01
C VAL A 125 3.33 -1.35 9.14
N THR A 126 2.97 -0.74 10.27
CA THR A 126 1.63 -0.23 10.55
C THR A 126 1.69 1.27 10.89
N PRO A 127 0.55 1.94 11.10
CA PRO A 127 0.54 3.32 11.56
C PRO A 127 1.24 3.57 12.89
N TRP A 128 1.33 2.55 13.75
CA TRP A 128 1.83 2.70 15.13
C TRP A 128 3.23 2.17 15.33
N SER A 129 3.65 1.18 14.53
CA SER A 129 4.92 0.51 14.75
C SER A 129 5.54 -0.09 13.49
N ILE A 130 6.84 -0.33 13.57
CA ILE A 130 7.57 -1.25 12.71
C ILE A 130 7.96 -2.42 13.60
N LYS A 131 7.66 -3.64 13.17
CA LYS A 131 8.04 -4.86 13.86
C LYS A 131 8.87 -5.73 12.95
N PHE A 132 9.75 -6.50 13.55
CA PHE A 132 10.48 -7.58 12.93
C PHE A 132 10.15 -8.88 13.65
N GLN A 133 10.00 -9.96 12.90
CA GLN A 133 9.92 -11.31 13.45
C GLN A 133 11.03 -12.20 12.90
N ASP A 134 11.55 -13.11 13.73
CA ASP A 134 12.62 -14.06 13.36
C ASP A 134 12.24 -15.52 13.58
N ARG A 135 11.04 -15.94 13.16
CA ARG A 135 10.45 -17.28 13.41
C ARG A 135 10.18 -17.61 14.89
N SER A 136 11.04 -17.19 15.79
CA SER A 136 11.02 -17.48 17.23
C SER A 136 10.54 -16.32 18.08
N SER A 137 10.77 -15.08 17.64
CA SER A 137 10.48 -13.88 18.41
C SER A 137 9.93 -12.78 17.52
N VAL A 138 9.32 -11.78 18.18
CA VAL A 138 8.89 -10.52 17.57
C VAL A 138 9.51 -9.40 18.38
N ARG A 139 10.14 -8.44 17.70
CA ARG A 139 10.66 -7.22 18.31
C ARG A 139 10.18 -5.99 17.57
N LYS A 140 10.10 -4.87 18.29
CA LYS A 140 9.88 -3.56 17.68
C LYS A 140 11.17 -3.08 17.02
N VAL A 141 11.05 -2.38 15.89
CA VAL A 141 12.14 -1.70 15.20
C VAL A 141 11.97 -0.22 15.45
N ASP A 142 13.04 0.42 15.93
CA ASP A 142 13.00 1.85 16.17
C ASP A 142 13.15 2.64 14.87
N PRO A 143 12.43 3.76 14.73
CA PRO A 143 12.63 4.65 13.61
C PRO A 143 14.04 5.25 13.67
N VAL A 144 14.69 5.36 12.53
CA VAL A 144 16.01 6.00 12.43
C VAL A 144 15.89 7.47 12.82
N GLY A 145 16.70 7.91 13.79
CA GLY A 145 16.84 9.32 14.17
C GLY A 145 15.94 9.82 15.29
N ARG A 146 15.54 8.96 16.24
CA ARG A 146 14.97 9.40 17.52
C ARG A 146 16.01 9.33 18.64
#